data_AF-A0A1F3VIP7-F1
#
_entry.id   AF-A0A1F3VIP7-F1
#
_cell.length_a   1.000
_cell.length_b   1.000
_cell.length_c   1.000
_cell.angle_alpha   90.00
_cell.angle_beta   90.00
_cell.angle_gamma   90.00
#
_symmetry.space_group_name_H-M   'P 1'
#
loop_
_entity.id
_entity.type
_entity.pdbx_description
1 polymer ?
#
loop_
_entity_poly.entity_id
_entity_poly.type
_entity_poly.pdbx_seq_one_letter_code
_entity_poly.pdbx_strand_id
1 'polypeptide(L)'
;MADYKRRIYLINPRFQLKFSFYVCVILFISSMIYPLTIYDIMSGFINYVLANNPALTTALQEQKKSLIIILTLWQIGFTGLVFIICILFSHKIAGPIHKLKLHMQAIREGEVIRDVTFRKSDYFSDLAEEFNETFHAIQEAQRSDFMYLSEINSYLQNLLVSMDSDKRELISEIINKLDDIQHRYMSTEDVEREDGLPEAASAETKSES
;
A
#
# COMPACT_ATOMS: atom_id res chain seq x y z
N MET A 1 6.07 23.37 -22.24
CA MET A 1 4.70 23.09 -21.76
C MET A 1 4.83 22.34 -20.46
N ALA A 2 4.24 22.82 -19.36
CA ALA A 2 4.38 22.20 -18.06
C ALA A 2 3.72 20.81 -18.05
N ASP A 3 4.54 19.78 -17.80
CA ASP A 3 4.11 18.39 -17.69
C ASP A 3 3.20 18.23 -16.46
N TYR A 4 1.90 18.11 -16.70
CA TYR A 4 0.88 18.03 -15.65
C TYR A 4 0.83 16.59 -15.12
N LYS A 5 1.73 16.26 -14.19
CA LYS A 5 1.80 14.96 -13.52
C LYS A 5 0.50 14.72 -12.74
N ARG A 6 -0.42 13.94 -13.31
CA ARG A 6 -1.70 13.58 -12.68
C ARG A 6 -1.46 12.95 -11.30
N ARG A 7 -1.77 13.69 -10.23
CA ARG A 7 -1.75 13.16 -8.86
C ARG A 7 -3.10 12.52 -8.56
N ILE A 8 -3.19 11.21 -8.73
CA ILE A 8 -4.37 10.43 -8.33
C ILE A 8 -4.32 10.25 -6.81
N TYR A 9 -5.13 11.02 -6.07
CA TYR A 9 -5.16 10.97 -4.60
C TYR A 9 -5.96 9.76 -4.05
N LEU A 10 -6.83 9.15 -4.87
CA LEU A 10 -7.66 8.01 -4.47
C LEU A 10 -7.09 6.72 -5.07
N ILE A 11 -6.15 6.09 -4.36
CA ILE A 11 -5.61 4.77 -4.74
C ILE A 11 -6.53 3.65 -4.20
N ASN A 12 -7.00 3.79 -2.95
CA ASN A 12 -7.95 2.86 -2.34
C ASN A 12 -9.07 3.64 -1.62
N PRO A 13 -10.11 4.09 -2.36
CA PRO A 13 -11.15 4.96 -1.82
C PRO A 13 -11.96 4.29 -0.70
N ARG A 14 -12.09 2.96 -0.75
CA ARG A 14 -12.84 2.19 0.25
C ARG A 14 -12.18 2.23 1.62
N PHE A 15 -10.86 2.06 1.69
CA PHE A 15 -10.12 2.15 2.94
C PHE A 15 -10.10 3.58 3.48
N GLN A 16 -9.78 4.56 2.64
CA GLN A 16 -9.65 5.96 3.04
C GLN A 16 -10.97 6.52 3.59
N LEU A 17 -12.09 6.27 2.92
CA LEU A 17 -13.40 6.73 3.39
C LEU A 17 -13.81 6.07 4.71
N LYS A 18 -13.62 4.75 4.85
CA LYS A 18 -13.93 4.05 6.10
C LYS A 18 -13.08 4.56 7.26
N PHE A 19 -11.77 4.68 7.06
CA PHE A 19 -10.84 5.17 8.07
C PHE A 19 -11.20 6.60 8.51
N SER A 20 -11.34 7.53 7.56
CA SER A 20 -11.70 8.92 7.85
C SER A 20 -13.07 9.02 8.53
N PHE A 21 -14.05 8.23 8.10
CA PHE A 21 -15.37 8.20 8.73
C PHE A 21 -15.30 7.74 10.19
N TYR A 22 -14.59 6.64 10.51
CA TYR A 22 -14.46 6.18 11.89
C TYR A 22 -13.76 7.20 12.79
N VAL A 23 -12.69 7.84 12.30
CA VAL A 23 -12.00 8.91 13.04
C VAL A 23 -12.94 10.08 13.30
N CYS A 24 -13.71 10.51 12.30
CA CYS A 24 -14.67 11.60 12.46
C CYS A 24 -15.83 11.27 13.41
N VAL A 25 -16.33 10.03 13.41
CA VAL A 25 -17.38 9.60 14.35
C VAL A 25 -16.86 9.64 15.79
N ILE A 26 -15.67 9.08 16.03
CA ILE A 26 -15.04 9.10 17.36
C ILE A 26 -14.80 10.54 17.80
N LEU A 27 -14.26 11.38 16.92
CA LEU A 27 -14.02 12.79 17.19
C LEU A 27 -15.32 13.53 17.52
N PHE A 28 -16.38 13.34 16.73
CA PHE A 28 -17.68 13.97 16.95
C PHE A 28 -18.30 13.57 18.29
N ILE A 29 -18.25 12.29 18.64
CA ILE A 29 -18.75 11.81 19.94
C ILE A 29 -17.91 12.41 21.07
N SER A 30 -16.58 12.39 20.94
CA SER A 30 -15.68 12.94 21.98
C SER A 30 -15.85 14.45 22.18
N SER A 31 -16.13 15.20 21.11
CA SER A 31 -16.27 16.66 21.17
C SER A 31 -17.67 17.11 21.60
N MET A 32 -18.69 16.26 21.46
CA MET A 32 -20.06 16.53 21.92
C MET A 32 -20.17 16.82 23.41
N ILE A 33 -19.20 16.39 24.22
CA ILE A 33 -19.18 16.68 25.66
C ILE A 33 -19.20 18.19 25.95
N TYR A 34 -18.53 19.02 25.14
CA TYR A 34 -18.42 20.45 25.40
C TYR A 34 -19.72 21.20 25.11
N PRO A 35 -20.38 21.07 23.93
CA PRO A 35 -21.67 21.71 23.69
C PRO A 35 -22.76 21.29 24.68
N LEU A 36 -22.78 20.02 25.10
CA LEU A 36 -23.72 19.52 26.11
C LEU A 36 -23.47 20.19 27.47
N THR A 37 -22.22 20.20 27.92
CA THR A 37 -21.84 20.83 29.20
C THR A 37 -22.15 22.34 29.19
N ILE A 38 -21.83 23.04 28.09
CA ILE A 38 -22.12 24.47 27.93
C ILE A 38 -23.64 24.72 27.94
N TYR A 39 -24.41 23.87 27.27
CA TYR A 39 -25.86 23.97 27.26
C TYR A 39 -26.44 23.85 28.68
N ASP A 40 -25.98 22.87 29.46
CA ASP A 40 -26.45 22.63 30.82
C ASP A 40 -26.08 23.79 31.75
N ILE A 41 -24.83 24.24 31.71
CA ILE A 41 -24.35 25.38 32.50
C ILE A 41 -25.15 26.65 32.17
N MET A 42 -25.33 26.96 30.88
CA MET A 42 -26.10 28.14 30.45
C MET A 42 -27.57 28.05 30.83
N SER A 43 -28.17 26.86 30.77
CA SER A 43 -29.56 26.66 31.21
C SER A 43 -29.72 26.89 32.71
N GLY A 44 -28.81 26.33 33.51
CA GLY A 44 -28.78 26.55 34.96
C GLY A 44 -28.61 28.03 35.31
N PHE A 45 -27.69 28.72 34.64
CA PHE A 45 -27.45 30.15 34.83
C PHE A 45 -28.67 31.00 34.45
N ILE A 46 -29.30 30.73 33.31
CA ILE A 46 -30.51 31.45 32.87
C ILE A 46 -31.66 31.25 33.87
N ASN A 47 -31.85 30.03 34.37
CA ASN A 47 -32.89 29.74 35.37
C ASN A 47 -32.63 30.47 36.70
N TYR A 48 -31.36 30.56 37.13
CA TYR A 48 -30.97 31.36 38.29
C TYR A 48 -31.26 32.85 38.07
N VAL A 49 -30.94 33.40 36.89
CA VAL A 49 -31.23 34.80 36.56
C VAL A 49 -32.73 35.06 36.46
N LEU A 50 -33.52 34.15 35.88
CA LEU A 50 -34.97 34.28 35.78
C LEU A 50 -35.64 34.47 37.16
N ALA A 51 -35.16 33.76 38.18
CA ALA A 51 -35.68 33.87 39.54
C ALA A 51 -35.34 35.21 40.23
N ASN A 52 -34.28 35.89 39.79
CA ASN A 52 -33.77 37.10 40.45
C ASN A 52 -33.99 38.39 39.66
N ASN A 53 -33.93 38.33 38.33
CA ASN A 53 -33.98 39.47 37.40
C ASN A 53 -34.58 39.04 36.04
N PRO A 54 -35.91 38.89 35.94
CA PRO A 54 -36.56 38.34 34.76
C PRO A 54 -36.31 39.15 33.47
N ALA A 55 -36.12 40.46 33.58
CA ALA A 55 -35.86 41.37 32.45
C ALA A 55 -34.60 41.01 31.62
N LEU A 56 -33.60 40.36 32.24
CA LEU A 56 -32.36 39.96 31.56
C LEU A 56 -32.46 38.59 30.87
N THR A 57 -33.49 37.80 31.17
CA THR A 57 -33.61 36.39 30.73
C THR A 57 -33.68 36.27 29.21
N THR A 58 -34.47 37.13 28.55
CA THR A 58 -34.65 37.10 27.10
C THR A 58 -33.34 37.37 26.36
N ALA A 59 -32.56 38.35 26.83
CA ALA A 59 -31.25 38.67 26.25
C ALA A 59 -30.27 37.49 26.40
N LEU A 60 -30.25 36.82 27.56
CA LEU A 60 -29.40 35.66 27.80
C LEU A 60 -29.83 34.43 27.00
N GLN A 61 -31.12 34.23 26.76
CA GLN A 61 -31.62 33.16 25.90
C GLN A 61 -31.17 33.34 24.44
N GLU A 62 -31.25 34.56 23.91
CA GLU A 62 -30.72 34.88 22.58
C GLU A 62 -29.20 34.69 22.51
N GLN A 63 -28.46 35.09 23.56
CA GLN A 63 -27.02 34.87 23.63
C GLN A 63 -26.66 33.38 23.68
N LYS A 64 -27.37 32.58 24.48
CA LYS A 64 -27.20 31.11 24.50
C LYS A 64 -27.47 30.50 23.13
N LYS A 65 -28.55 30.91 22.44
CA LYS A 65 -28.87 30.44 21.10
C LYS A 65 -27.75 30.78 20.10
N SER A 66 -27.27 32.01 20.12
CA SER A 66 -26.14 32.45 19.29
C SER A 66 -24.88 31.62 19.56
N LEU A 67 -24.56 31.39 20.83
CA LEU A 67 -23.42 30.57 21.25
C LEU A 67 -23.53 29.12 20.73
N ILE A 68 -24.70 28.48 20.86
CA ILE A 68 -24.93 27.11 20.37
C ILE A 68 -24.80 27.02 18.84
N ILE A 69 -25.31 28.03 18.11
CA ILE A 69 -25.14 28.10 16.65
C ILE A 69 -23.65 28.19 16.29
N ILE A 70 -22.90 29.08 16.95
CA ILE A 70 -21.46 29.25 16.71
C ILE A 70 -20.71 27.95 17.02
N LEU A 71 -20.98 27.30 18.15
CA LEU A 71 -20.36 26.02 18.52
C LEU A 71 -20.68 24.92 17.50
N THR A 72 -21.91 24.88 16.98
CA THR A 72 -22.32 23.91 15.95
C THR A 72 -21.58 24.14 14.63
N LEU A 73 -21.44 25.40 14.20
CA LEU A 73 -20.67 25.75 13.00
C LEU A 73 -19.19 25.38 13.15
N TRP A 74 -18.60 25.66 14.32
CA TRP A 74 -17.23 25.22 14.63
C TRP A 74 -17.09 23.70 14.62
N GLN A 75 -18.04 22.98 15.19
CA GLN A 75 -18.05 21.52 15.20
C GLN A 75 -18.07 20.95 13.77
N ILE A 76 -18.95 21.46 12.91
CA ILE A 76 -19.05 21.01 11.51
C ILE A 76 -17.76 21.36 10.76
N GLY A 77 -17.28 22.60 10.89
CA GLY A 77 -16.07 23.07 10.22
C GLY A 77 -14.83 22.28 10.62
N PHE A 78 -14.64 22.05 11.93
CA PHE A 78 -13.52 21.29 12.47
C PHE A 78 -13.60 19.81 12.06
N THR A 79 -14.78 19.19 12.12
CA THR A 79 -14.97 17.79 11.67
C THR A 79 -14.66 17.65 10.19
N GLY A 80 -15.12 18.60 9.35
CA GLY A 80 -14.82 18.61 7.92
C GLY A 80 -13.34 18.80 7.62
N LEU A 81 -12.66 19.69 8.36
CA LEU A 81 -11.21 19.87 8.26
C LEU A 81 -10.45 18.58 8.60
N VAL A 82 -10.80 17.93 9.72
CA VAL A 82 -10.18 16.66 10.12
C VAL A 82 -10.44 15.58 9.08
N PHE A 83 -11.65 15.50 8.53
CA PHE A 83 -11.97 14.54 7.47
C PHE A 83 -11.05 14.69 6.25
N ILE A 84 -10.83 15.93 5.80
CA ILE A 84 -9.92 16.23 4.68
C ILE A 84 -8.49 15.81 5.04
N ILE A 85 -8.01 16.17 6.23
CA ILE A 85 -6.67 15.80 6.70
C ILE A 85 -6.52 14.26 6.75
N CYS A 86 -7.51 13.54 7.27
CA CYS A 86 -7.50 12.08 7.32
C CYS A 86 -7.46 11.44 5.93
N ILE A 87 -8.17 11.99 4.94
CA ILE A 87 -8.06 11.51 3.55
C ILE A 87 -6.64 11.73 3.01
N LEU A 88 -6.09 12.92 3.17
CA LEU A 88 -4.73 13.23 2.69
C LEU A 88 -3.66 12.36 3.38
N PHE A 89 -3.82 12.12 4.68
CA PHE A 89 -2.92 11.29 5.47
C PHE A 89 -3.03 9.81 5.08
N SER A 90 -4.25 9.29 4.96
CA SER A 90 -4.49 7.88 4.59
C SER A 90 -4.00 7.54 3.19
N HIS A 91 -3.82 8.51 2.29
CA HIS A 91 -3.16 8.30 1.00
C HIS A 91 -1.73 7.77 1.16
N LYS A 92 -0.96 8.31 2.11
CA LYS A 92 0.43 7.91 2.39
C LYS A 92 0.57 6.50 2.97
N ILE A 93 -0.54 5.92 3.44
CA ILE A 93 -0.62 4.54 3.95
C ILE A 93 -1.18 3.62 2.85
N ALA A 94 -2.30 4.01 2.22
CA ALA A 94 -2.97 3.19 1.22
C ALA A 94 -2.14 3.01 -0.06
N GLY A 95 -1.36 4.03 -0.45
CA GLY A 95 -0.49 3.99 -1.62
C GLY A 95 0.55 2.87 -1.59
N PRO A 96 1.46 2.83 -0.60
CA PRO A 96 2.50 1.80 -0.53
C PRO A 96 1.91 0.38 -0.41
N ILE A 97 0.88 0.20 0.42
CA ILE A 97 0.20 -1.11 0.57
C ILE A 97 -0.45 -1.58 -0.74
N HIS A 98 -1.07 -0.68 -1.49
CA HIS A 98 -1.63 -1.02 -2.80
C HIS A 98 -0.55 -1.37 -3.82
N LYS A 99 0.57 -0.62 -3.82
CA LYS A 99 1.72 -0.92 -4.69
C LYS A 99 2.30 -2.30 -4.39
N LEU A 100 2.49 -2.63 -3.11
CA LEU A 100 2.97 -3.94 -2.68
C LEU A 100 2.00 -5.06 -3.10
N LYS A 101 0.69 -4.85 -2.93
CA LYS A 101 -0.31 -5.80 -3.39
C LYS A 101 -0.21 -6.07 -4.89
N LEU A 102 -0.17 -5.02 -5.71
CA LEU A 102 -0.03 -5.17 -7.17
C LEU A 102 1.26 -5.91 -7.52
N HIS A 103 2.34 -5.59 -6.82
CA HIS A 103 3.60 -6.26 -7.02
C HIS A 103 3.51 -7.77 -6.72
N MET A 104 2.98 -8.17 -5.57
CA MET A 104 2.73 -9.58 -5.26
C MET A 104 1.81 -10.29 -6.26
N GLN A 105 0.89 -9.56 -6.92
CA GLN A 105 0.07 -10.12 -7.99
C GLN A 105 0.90 -10.38 -9.25
N ALA A 106 1.75 -9.43 -9.65
CA ALA A 106 2.69 -9.58 -10.75
C ALA A 106 3.63 -10.78 -10.54
N ILE A 107 4.14 -10.97 -9.31
CA ILE A 107 4.95 -12.14 -8.95
C ILE A 107 4.19 -13.44 -9.22
N ARG A 108 2.92 -13.52 -8.81
CA ARG A 108 2.09 -14.71 -9.00
C ARG A 108 1.77 -14.97 -10.48
N GLU A 109 1.75 -13.92 -11.29
CA GLU A 109 1.48 -13.99 -12.73
C GLU A 109 2.75 -14.26 -13.56
N GLY A 110 3.93 -14.31 -12.92
CA GLY A 110 5.20 -14.58 -13.58
C GLY A 110 5.73 -13.40 -14.39
N GLU A 111 5.32 -12.16 -14.07
CA GLU A 111 5.85 -10.96 -14.72
C GLU A 111 7.28 -10.64 -14.27
N VAL A 112 8.00 -9.76 -14.98
CA VAL A 112 9.34 -9.30 -14.57
C VAL A 112 9.25 -8.55 -13.24
N ILE A 113 9.88 -9.10 -12.20
CA ILE A 113 9.77 -8.59 -10.83
C ILE A 113 10.97 -7.67 -10.57
N ARG A 114 10.69 -6.40 -10.30
CA ARG A 114 11.69 -5.43 -9.83
C ARG A 114 11.45 -5.09 -8.37
N ASP A 115 12.50 -4.71 -7.65
CA ASP A 115 12.40 -4.26 -6.26
C ASP A 115 11.25 -3.27 -6.01
N VAL A 116 10.49 -3.54 -4.96
CA VAL A 116 9.45 -2.66 -4.47
C VAL A 116 10.10 -1.46 -3.79
N THR A 117 9.73 -0.26 -4.21
CA THR A 117 10.18 0.98 -3.58
C THR A 117 8.99 1.89 -3.27
N PHE A 118 8.96 2.49 -2.09
CA PHE A 118 7.94 3.48 -1.72
C PHE A 118 8.50 4.90 -1.83
N ARG A 119 7.63 5.91 -1.85
CA ARG A 119 8.08 7.32 -1.90
C ARG A 119 8.64 7.70 -0.52
N LYS A 120 9.60 8.62 -0.48
CA LYS A 120 10.18 9.14 0.79
C LYS A 120 9.14 9.66 1.79
N SER A 121 7.97 10.10 1.32
CA SER A 121 6.90 10.63 2.18
C SER A 121 5.81 9.63 2.54
N ASP A 122 5.90 8.40 2.03
CA ASP A 122 4.96 7.32 2.32
C ASP A 122 5.38 6.60 3.60
N TYR A 123 4.42 5.91 4.24
CA TYR A 123 4.70 5.06 5.38
C TYR A 123 5.20 3.67 4.93
N PHE A 124 5.80 2.92 5.87
CA PHE A 124 6.21 1.53 5.69
C PHE A 124 7.37 1.33 4.70
N SER A 125 8.32 2.25 4.61
CA SER A 125 9.49 2.08 3.73
C SER A 125 10.32 0.84 4.09
N ASP A 126 10.43 0.55 5.38
CA ASP A 126 11.01 -0.66 5.96
C ASP A 126 10.31 -1.94 5.48
N LEU A 127 8.98 -1.92 5.33
CA LEU A 127 8.23 -3.06 4.78
C LEU A 127 8.63 -3.37 3.32
N ALA A 128 8.95 -2.34 2.52
CA ALA A 128 9.41 -2.57 1.15
C ALA A 128 10.79 -3.21 1.13
N GLU A 129 11.69 -2.76 2.00
CA GLU A 129 13.04 -3.32 2.17
C GLU A 129 12.98 -4.78 2.59
N GLU A 130 12.27 -5.08 3.69
CA GLU A 130 12.10 -6.45 4.20
C GLU A 130 11.45 -7.38 3.17
N PHE A 131 10.47 -6.88 2.41
CA PHE A 131 9.84 -7.65 1.35
C PHE A 131 10.84 -8.00 0.25
N ASN A 132 11.64 -7.03 -0.20
CA ASN A 132 12.65 -7.26 -1.24
C ASN A 132 13.72 -8.24 -0.73
N GLU A 133 14.24 -8.06 0.48
CA GLU A 133 15.22 -8.99 1.07
C GLU A 133 14.69 -10.42 1.15
N THR A 134 13.45 -10.58 1.61
CA THR A 134 12.78 -11.89 1.65
C THR A 134 12.66 -12.49 0.25
N PHE A 135 12.26 -11.68 -0.72
CA PHE A 135 12.06 -12.13 -2.09
C PHE A 135 13.39 -12.53 -2.75
N HIS A 136 14.45 -11.74 -2.58
CA HIS A 136 15.80 -12.05 -3.01
C HIS A 136 16.34 -13.34 -2.38
N ALA A 137 16.09 -13.56 -1.08
CA ALA A 137 16.49 -14.80 -0.42
C ALA A 137 15.79 -16.03 -1.01
N ILE A 138 14.51 -15.91 -1.37
CA ILE A 138 13.77 -16.98 -2.05
C ILE A 138 14.33 -17.23 -3.45
N GLN A 139 14.57 -16.17 -4.23
CA GLN A 139 15.14 -16.29 -5.57
C GLN A 139 16.54 -16.94 -5.55
N GLU A 140 17.40 -16.52 -4.62
CA GLU A 140 18.76 -17.07 -4.50
C GLU A 140 18.73 -18.55 -4.11
N ALA A 141 17.82 -18.95 -3.21
CA ALA A 141 17.61 -20.35 -2.87
C ALA A 141 17.14 -21.17 -4.09
N GLN A 142 16.17 -20.66 -4.86
CA GLN A 142 15.70 -21.31 -6.08
C GLN A 142 16.79 -21.44 -7.14
N ARG A 143 17.62 -20.41 -7.29
CA ARG A 143 18.77 -20.41 -8.20
C ARG A 143 19.81 -21.44 -7.78
N SER A 144 20.10 -21.53 -6.48
CA SER A 144 21.02 -22.53 -5.94
C SER A 144 20.50 -23.95 -6.21
N ASP A 145 19.22 -24.21 -5.95
CA ASP A 145 18.57 -25.49 -6.26
C ASP A 145 18.66 -25.83 -7.75
N PHE A 146 18.40 -24.85 -8.64
CA PHE A 146 18.52 -25.04 -10.09
C PHE A 146 19.93 -25.44 -10.52
N MET A 147 20.96 -24.79 -9.96
CA MET A 147 22.36 -25.11 -10.23
C MET A 147 22.72 -26.54 -9.78
N TYR A 148 22.27 -26.96 -8.59
CA TYR A 148 22.47 -28.34 -8.12
C TYR A 148 21.77 -29.37 -9.02
N LEU A 149 20.53 -29.10 -9.44
CA LEU A 149 19.80 -29.98 -10.35
C LEU A 149 20.51 -30.09 -11.71
N SER A 150 21.06 -28.99 -12.22
CA SER A 150 21.82 -28.97 -13.48
C SER A 150 23.09 -29.79 -13.39
N GLU A 151 23.80 -29.70 -12.26
CA GLU A 151 24.99 -30.51 -11.99
C GLU A 151 24.65 -32.01 -11.92
N ILE A 152 23.59 -32.38 -11.20
CA ILE A 152 23.09 -33.77 -11.13
C ILE A 152 22.74 -34.30 -12.53
N ASN A 153 22.03 -33.49 -13.32
CA ASN A 153 21.64 -33.85 -14.68
C ASN A 153 22.89 -34.12 -15.54
N SER A 154 23.93 -33.28 -15.43
CA SER A 154 25.22 -33.49 -16.11
C SER A 154 25.90 -34.81 -15.69
N TYR A 155 25.92 -35.14 -14.39
CA TYR A 155 26.49 -36.40 -13.91
C TYR A 155 25.72 -37.62 -14.42
N LEU A 156 24.39 -37.57 -14.45
CA LEU A 156 23.56 -38.65 -14.98
C LEU A 156 23.77 -38.85 -16.48
N GLN A 157 23.88 -37.78 -17.25
CA GLN A 157 24.19 -37.82 -18.69
C GLN A 157 25.55 -38.48 -18.95
N ASN A 158 26.57 -38.15 -18.17
CA ASN A 158 27.89 -38.79 -18.28
C ASN A 158 27.84 -40.29 -17.93
N LEU A 159 27.03 -40.68 -16.94
CA LEU A 159 26.88 -42.09 -16.55
C LEU A 159 26.19 -42.92 -17.64
N LEU A 160 25.20 -42.37 -18.35
CA LEU A 160 24.51 -43.05 -19.46
C LEU A 160 25.46 -43.58 -20.53
N VAL A 161 26.58 -42.89 -20.78
CA VAL A 161 27.61 -43.28 -21.76
C VAL A 161 28.28 -44.61 -21.38
N SER A 162 28.32 -44.94 -20.09
CA SER A 162 29.09 -46.07 -19.54
C SER A 162 28.26 -47.28 -19.09
N MET A 163 26.93 -47.23 -19.20
CA MET A 163 26.02 -48.25 -18.63
C MET A 163 25.43 -49.22 -19.67
N ASP A 164 25.04 -50.42 -19.23
CA ASP A 164 24.32 -51.45 -20.02
C ASP A 164 22.87 -51.04 -20.35
N SER A 165 22.29 -51.64 -21.40
CA SER A 165 20.98 -51.30 -21.98
C SER A 165 19.84 -51.22 -20.97
N ASP A 166 19.77 -52.18 -20.03
CA ASP A 166 18.63 -52.32 -19.12
C ASP A 166 18.57 -51.22 -18.04
N LYS A 167 19.70 -50.55 -17.74
CA LYS A 167 19.75 -49.45 -16.76
C LYS A 167 19.63 -48.07 -17.39
N ARG A 168 19.79 -47.97 -18.72
CA ARG A 168 19.69 -46.70 -19.45
C ARG A 168 18.28 -46.14 -19.44
N GLU A 169 17.27 -47.01 -19.54
CA GLU A 169 15.86 -46.59 -19.57
C GLU A 169 15.45 -45.91 -18.24
N LEU A 170 15.87 -46.49 -17.11
CA LEU A 170 15.57 -45.97 -15.78
C LEU A 170 16.27 -44.62 -15.49
N ILE A 171 17.53 -44.47 -15.92
CA ILE A 171 18.26 -43.20 -15.79
C ILE A 171 17.66 -42.13 -16.72
N SER A 172 17.24 -42.51 -17.93
CA SER A 172 16.56 -41.59 -18.85
C SER A 172 15.24 -41.07 -18.29
N GLU A 173 14.48 -41.91 -17.57
CA GLU A 173 13.26 -41.47 -16.88
C GLU A 173 13.56 -40.47 -15.75
N ILE A 174 14.65 -40.67 -15.01
CA ILE A 174 15.09 -39.74 -13.95
C ILE A 174 15.49 -38.40 -14.54
N ILE A 175 16.24 -38.39 -15.64
CA ILE A 175 16.65 -37.16 -16.36
C ILE A 175 15.41 -36.39 -16.81
N ASN A 176 14.44 -37.05 -17.44
CA ASN A 176 13.21 -36.39 -17.87
C ASN A 176 12.44 -35.75 -16.69
N LYS A 177 12.37 -36.43 -15.54
CA LYS A 177 11.74 -35.87 -14.33
C LYS A 177 12.51 -34.68 -13.75
N LEU A 178 13.84 -34.69 -13.85
CA LEU A 178 14.70 -33.58 -13.44
C LEU A 178 14.53 -32.38 -14.38
N ASP A 179 14.49 -32.61 -15.70
CA ASP A 179 14.19 -31.57 -16.69
C ASP A 179 12.82 -30.93 -16.42
N ASP A 180 11.79 -31.73 -16.13
CA ASP A 180 10.46 -31.23 -15.74
C ASP A 180 10.50 -30.35 -14.49
N ILE A 181 11.35 -30.68 -13.50
CA ILE A 181 11.55 -29.85 -12.31
C ILE A 181 12.28 -28.56 -12.68
N GLN A 182 13.36 -28.64 -13.45
CA GLN A 182 14.16 -27.49 -13.88
C GLN A 182 13.34 -26.50 -14.72
N HIS A 183 12.48 -27.00 -15.61
CA HIS A 183 11.63 -26.16 -16.44
C HIS A 183 10.60 -25.36 -15.62
N ARG A 184 10.18 -25.87 -14.46
CA ARG A 184 9.32 -25.12 -13.51
C ARG A 184 10.06 -23.98 -12.82
N TYR A 185 11.36 -24.08 -12.65
CA TYR A 185 12.19 -22.98 -12.14
C TYR A 185 12.51 -21.96 -13.25
N MET A 186 12.80 -22.40 -14.48
CA MET A 186 13.12 -21.53 -15.62
C MET A 186 11.98 -20.61 -16.09
N SER A 187 10.71 -21.02 -15.98
CA SER A 187 9.58 -20.14 -16.31
C SER A 187 9.53 -18.87 -15.44
N THR A 188 10.29 -18.85 -14.34
CA THR A 188 10.43 -17.72 -13.43
C THR A 188 11.67 -16.86 -13.76
N GLU A 189 12.69 -17.42 -14.44
CA GLU A 189 13.96 -16.74 -14.78
C GLU A 189 14.02 -16.17 -16.21
N ASP A 190 13.43 -16.83 -17.22
CA ASP A 190 13.58 -16.39 -18.63
C ASP A 190 12.92 -15.02 -18.92
N VAL A 191 11.99 -14.62 -18.05
CA VAL A 191 11.40 -13.29 -18.00
C VAL A 191 12.46 -12.22 -17.66
N GLU A 192 13.52 -12.55 -16.93
CA GLU A 192 14.60 -11.60 -16.56
C GLU A 192 15.70 -11.44 -17.62
N ARG A 193 15.93 -12.43 -18.50
CA ARG A 193 17.04 -12.39 -19.47
C ARG A 193 16.75 -11.60 -20.75
N GLU A 194 15.49 -11.47 -21.17
CA GLU A 194 15.17 -10.74 -22.42
C GLU A 194 15.36 -9.21 -22.33
N ASP A 195 15.20 -8.60 -21.16
CA ASP A 195 15.28 -7.13 -20.99
C ASP A 195 16.56 -6.62 -20.29
N GLY A 196 17.54 -7.51 -20.06
CA GLY A 196 18.87 -7.17 -19.52
C GLY A 196 19.83 -6.52 -20.54
N LEU A 197 19.40 -6.30 -21.78
CA LEU A 197 20.17 -5.53 -22.77
C LEU A 197 19.95 -4.04 -22.51
N PRO A 198 21.00 -3.26 -22.16
CA PRO A 198 20.86 -1.81 -22.05
C PRO A 198 20.45 -1.25 -23.41
N GLU A 199 19.29 -0.57 -23.43
CA GLU A 199 18.83 0.31 -24.51
C GLU A 199 19.74 1.55 -24.58
N ALA A 200 21.03 1.35 -24.87
CA ALA A 200 22.05 2.37 -25.00
C ALA A 200 22.83 2.17 -26.30
N ALA A 201 22.14 2.25 -27.45
CA ALA A 201 22.77 2.41 -28.76
C ALA A 201 21.79 2.91 -29.84
N SER A 202 20.99 3.97 -29.59
CA SER A 202 20.22 4.62 -30.67
C SER A 202 19.86 6.08 -30.38
N ALA A 203 20.83 6.92 -29.99
CA ALA A 203 20.61 8.37 -29.95
C ALA A 203 21.90 9.18 -30.21
N GLU A 204 22.63 8.82 -31.26
CA GLU A 204 23.50 9.79 -31.94
C GLU A 204 23.01 9.92 -33.38
N THR A 205 23.02 11.16 -33.87
CA THR A 205 22.64 11.63 -35.22
C THR A 205 21.17 12.05 -35.42
N LYS A 206 20.84 13.31 -35.09
CA LYS A 206 20.31 14.29 -36.08
C LYS A 206 20.04 15.70 -35.51
N SER A 207 20.40 16.68 -36.36
CA SER A 207 20.18 18.14 -36.38
C SER A 207 20.91 18.96 -35.31
N GLU A 208 21.86 19.84 -35.59
CA GLU A 208 22.13 20.65 -36.81
C GLU A 208 20.87 21.24 -37.45
N SER A 209 20.38 22.35 -36.85
CA SER A 209 20.02 23.62 -37.49
C SER A 209 19.33 24.53 -36.48
#